data_AF-E5RGT2-F1
#
_entry.id   AF-E5RGT2-F1
#
_cell.length_a   1.000
_cell.length_b   1.000
_cell.length_c   1.000
_cell.angle_alpha   90.00
_cell.angle_beta   90.00
_cell.angle_gamma   90.00
#
_symmetry.space_group_name_H-M   'P 1'
#
loop_
_entity.id
_entity.type
_entity.pdbx_description
1 polymer ?
#
loop_
_entity_poly.entity_id
_entity_poly.type
_entity_poly.pdbx_seq_one_letter_code
_entity_poly.pdbx_strand_id
1 'polypeptide(L)'
;MEKIPEDGPALIIFYHGAIPIDFYYFMAKIFIHKGRTCRVVADHFVFKIPGFSLLLDVFCALHGPREKCVEILRSGHLLAISPGGVREALISDETYNIVWGHRRGFAQVAIDAKVTKNAVQALIDKHQRIPGNIMSALLERFH
;
A
#
# COMPACT_ATOMS: atom_id res chain seq x y z
N MET A 1 -7.55 3.35 -10.63
CA MET A 1 -7.19 1.93 -10.85
C MET A 1 -5.87 1.75 -11.59
N GLU A 2 -5.47 2.67 -12.46
CA GLU A 2 -4.22 2.58 -13.26
C GLU A 2 -2.93 2.48 -12.43
N LYS A 3 -2.91 3.06 -11.22
CA LYS A 3 -1.74 3.03 -10.32
C LYS A 3 -1.60 1.72 -9.53
N ILE A 4 -2.60 0.83 -9.58
CA ILE A 4 -2.54 -0.47 -8.92
C ILE A 4 -1.99 -1.47 -9.93
N PRO A 5 -0.86 -2.13 -9.62
CA PRO A 5 -0.22 -3.02 -10.58
C PRO A 5 -1.06 -4.30 -10.78
N GLU A 6 -1.00 -4.87 -11.98
CA GLU A 6 -1.69 -6.12 -12.33
C GLU A 6 -1.07 -7.32 -11.60
N ASP A 7 0.24 -7.28 -11.37
CA ASP A 7 1.01 -8.31 -10.69
C ASP A 7 2.02 -7.67 -9.70
N GLY A 8 2.74 -8.52 -8.95
CA GLY A 8 3.76 -8.06 -8.02
C GLY A 8 3.25 -7.26 -6.80
N PRO A 9 4.12 -6.94 -5.84
CA PRO A 9 3.69 -6.32 -4.60
C PRO A 9 3.47 -4.82 -4.70
N ALA A 10 2.50 -4.33 -3.94
CA ALA A 10 2.35 -2.90 -3.69
C ALA A 10 1.92 -2.64 -2.25
N LEU A 11 2.52 -1.61 -1.66
CA LEU A 11 2.12 -1.07 -0.38
C LEU A 11 1.23 0.15 -0.62
N ILE A 12 0.01 0.09 -0.10
CA ILE A 12 -1.00 1.15 -0.19
C ILE A 12 -1.05 1.85 1.16
N ILE A 13 -0.73 3.14 1.17
CA ILE A 13 -0.87 3.99 2.34
C ILE A 13 -2.14 4.79 2.18
N PHE A 14 -3.03 4.71 3.16
CA PHE A 14 -4.33 5.35 3.13
C PHE A 14 -4.65 5.96 4.49
N TYR A 15 -5.58 6.93 4.51
CA TYR A 15 -6.07 7.52 5.75
C TYR A 15 -7.06 6.57 6.43
N HIS A 16 -7.23 6.63 7.75
CA HIS A 16 -8.24 5.83 8.46
C HIS A 16 -9.41 6.69 8.91
N GLY A 17 -10.54 6.66 8.19
CA GLY A 17 -11.78 7.26 8.68
C GLY A 17 -12.36 6.51 9.87
N ALA A 18 -13.24 7.15 10.66
CA ALA A 18 -13.95 6.49 11.76
C ALA A 18 -14.71 5.23 11.29
N ILE A 19 -15.27 5.28 10.08
CA ILE A 19 -15.82 4.13 9.36
C ILE A 19 -15.23 4.15 7.93
N PRO A 20 -14.30 3.24 7.57
CA PRO A 20 -13.57 3.30 6.31
C PRO A 20 -14.38 2.70 5.14
N ILE A 21 -15.61 3.21 4.92
CA ILE A 21 -16.55 2.71 3.89
C ILE A 21 -15.95 2.82 2.49
N ASP A 22 -15.35 3.96 2.19
CA ASP A 22 -14.69 4.24 0.92
C ASP A 22 -13.54 3.27 0.62
N PHE A 23 -12.78 2.90 1.65
CA PHE A 23 -11.72 1.92 1.55
C PHE A 23 -12.28 0.52 1.23
N TYR A 24 -13.44 0.14 1.77
CA TYR A 24 -14.11 -1.10 1.37
C TYR A 24 -14.54 -1.09 -0.09
N TYR A 25 -15.10 0.02 -0.59
CA TYR A 25 -15.38 0.18 -2.02
C TYR A 25 -14.11 0.10 -2.87
N PHE A 26 -13.01 0.66 -2.38
CA PHE A 26 -11.72 0.59 -3.05
C PHE A 26 -11.20 -0.85 -3.14
N MET A 27 -11.28 -1.63 -2.04
CA MET A 27 -10.94 -3.04 -2.04
C MET A 27 -11.80 -3.85 -3.00
N ALA A 28 -13.13 -3.63 -3.00
CA ALA A 28 -14.04 -4.27 -3.94
C ALA A 28 -13.69 -3.93 -5.40
N LYS A 29 -13.34 -2.68 -5.69
CA LYS A 29 -12.88 -2.28 -7.02
C LYS A 29 -11.59 -2.98 -7.43
N ILE A 30 -10.61 -3.13 -6.54
CA ILE A 30 -9.39 -3.90 -6.82
C ILE A 30 -9.75 -5.35 -7.15
N PHE A 31 -10.61 -5.98 -6.36
CA PHE A 31 -11.02 -7.36 -6.60
C PHE A 31 -11.73 -7.51 -7.95
N ILE A 32 -12.74 -6.68 -8.23
CA ILE A 32 -13.55 -6.77 -9.45
C ILE A 32 -12.73 -6.46 -10.71
N HIS A 33 -11.87 -5.44 -10.67
CA HIS A 33 -11.19 -4.94 -11.89
C HIS A 33 -9.81 -5.56 -12.12
N LYS A 34 -9.17 -6.10 -11.08
CA LYS A 34 -7.81 -6.65 -11.17
C LYS A 34 -7.76 -8.13 -10.79
N GLY A 35 -8.83 -8.69 -10.21
CA GLY A 35 -8.82 -10.05 -9.69
C GLY A 35 -7.87 -10.24 -8.50
N ARG A 36 -7.48 -9.15 -7.82
CA ARG A 36 -6.49 -9.18 -6.73
C ARG A 36 -7.14 -8.93 -5.38
N THR A 37 -6.69 -9.63 -4.36
CA THR A 37 -7.04 -9.35 -2.97
C THR A 37 -6.05 -8.35 -2.36
N CYS A 38 -6.57 -7.32 -1.69
CA CYS A 38 -5.77 -6.42 -0.87
C CYS A 38 -5.87 -6.86 0.59
N ARG A 39 -4.73 -7.09 1.25
CA ARG A 39 -4.70 -7.41 2.68
C ARG A 39 -4.55 -6.12 3.49
N VAL A 40 -5.19 -6.06 4.65
CA VAL A 40 -5.28 -4.83 5.45
C VAL A 40 -4.66 -5.06 6.82
N VAL A 41 -3.83 -4.14 7.30
CA VAL A 41 -3.28 -4.22 8.65
C VAL A 41 -4.27 -3.59 9.63
N ALA A 42 -4.73 -4.38 10.61
CA ALA A 42 -5.58 -3.91 11.70
C ALA A 42 -4.83 -3.96 13.03
N ASP A 43 -5.18 -3.04 13.94
CA ASP A 43 -4.62 -3.02 15.29
C ASP A 43 -5.07 -4.27 16.08
N HIS A 44 -4.22 -4.74 17.01
CA HIS A 44 -4.50 -5.90 17.86
C HIS A 44 -5.86 -5.80 18.57
N PHE A 45 -6.23 -4.60 19.00
CA PHE A 45 -7.46 -4.38 19.75
C PHE A 45 -8.71 -4.74 18.93
N VAL A 46 -8.71 -4.53 17.61
CA VAL A 46 -9.88 -4.78 16.75
C VAL A 46 -10.26 -6.27 16.75
N PHE A 47 -9.27 -7.17 16.83
CA PHE A 47 -9.48 -8.61 16.92
C PHE A 47 -10.11 -9.06 18.24
N LYS A 48 -10.15 -8.20 19.26
CA LYS A 48 -10.78 -8.49 20.57
C LYS A 48 -12.23 -8.02 20.65
N ILE A 49 -12.72 -7.27 19.67
CA ILE A 49 -14.08 -6.73 19.67
C ILE A 49 -15.05 -7.84 19.23
N PRO A 50 -16.01 -8.25 20.09
CA PRO A 50 -17.01 -9.23 19.73
C PRO A 50 -17.84 -8.77 18.52
N GLY A 51 -18.06 -9.66 17.55
CA GLY A 51 -18.85 -9.37 16.35
C GLY A 51 -18.06 -8.81 15.16
N PHE A 52 -16.77 -8.47 15.32
CA PHE A 52 -15.93 -7.96 14.24
C PHE A 52 -15.16 -9.03 13.46
N SER A 53 -15.16 -10.30 13.90
CA SER A 53 -14.42 -11.39 13.24
C SER A 53 -14.82 -11.57 11.78
N LEU A 54 -16.13 -11.60 11.49
CA LEU A 54 -16.65 -11.72 10.13
C LEU A 54 -16.16 -10.57 9.23
N LEU A 55 -16.16 -9.36 9.76
CA LEU A 55 -15.73 -8.17 9.04
C LEU A 55 -14.22 -8.22 8.77
N LEU A 56 -13.43 -8.65 9.75
CA LEU A 56 -11.98 -8.82 9.61
C LEU A 56 -11.63 -9.89 8.57
N ASP A 57 -12.37 -11.01 8.55
CA ASP A 57 -12.16 -12.08 7.58
C ASP A 57 -12.49 -11.62 6.15
N VAL A 58 -13.64 -10.93 5.96
CA VAL A 58 -14.05 -10.38 4.66
C VAL A 58 -13.03 -9.39 4.12
N PHE A 59 -12.44 -8.56 4.98
CA PHE A 59 -11.44 -7.57 4.58
C PHE A 59 -10.00 -8.08 4.63
N CYS A 60 -9.80 -9.39 4.76
CA CYS A 60 -8.47 -10.01 4.82
C CYS A 60 -7.56 -9.29 5.83
N ALA A 61 -8.13 -8.86 6.96
CA ALA A 61 -7.44 -8.10 7.97
C ALA A 61 -6.44 -9.00 8.69
N LEU A 62 -5.18 -8.60 8.69
CA LEU A 62 -4.12 -9.32 9.36
C LEU A 62 -3.67 -8.60 10.62
N HIS A 63 -3.18 -9.41 11.54
CA HIS A 63 -2.36 -8.93 12.63
C HIS A 63 -1.10 -8.26 12.07
N GLY A 64 -0.70 -7.13 12.64
CA GLY A 64 0.29 -6.23 12.04
C GLY A 64 1.74 -6.28 12.52
N PRO A 65 2.35 -7.42 12.96
CA PRO A 65 3.78 -7.41 13.17
C PRO A 65 4.47 -7.16 11.82
N ARG A 66 5.49 -6.32 11.84
CA ARG A 66 6.19 -5.81 10.65
C ARG A 66 6.66 -6.94 9.74
N GLU A 67 7.14 -8.02 10.34
CA GLU A 67 7.68 -9.19 9.66
C GLU A 67 6.62 -9.83 8.76
N LYS A 68 5.37 -9.91 9.23
CA LYS A 68 4.26 -10.47 8.43
C LYS A 68 3.89 -9.56 7.26
N CYS A 69 3.90 -8.25 7.48
CA CYS A 69 3.68 -7.25 6.43
C CYS A 69 4.73 -7.39 5.31
N VAL A 70 6.00 -7.58 5.68
CA VAL A 70 7.10 -7.79 4.72
C VAL A 70 6.94 -9.11 3.99
N GLU A 71 6.57 -10.19 4.68
CA GLU A 71 6.30 -11.50 4.07
C GLU A 71 5.21 -11.40 2.99
N ILE A 72 4.07 -10.77 3.31
CA ILE A 72 2.95 -10.59 2.38
C ILE A 72 3.38 -9.87 1.11
N LEU A 73 4.15 -8.78 1.25
CA LEU A 73 4.68 -8.04 0.11
C LEU A 73 5.71 -8.88 -0.65
N ARG A 74 6.59 -9.64 0.00
CA ARG A 74 7.54 -10.51 -0.70
C ARG A 74 6.84 -11.63 -1.47
N SER A 75 5.67 -12.09 -1.02
CA SER A 75 4.81 -13.03 -1.74
C SER A 75 4.03 -12.40 -2.90
N GLY A 76 4.24 -11.11 -3.20
CA GLY A 76 3.63 -10.44 -4.34
C GLY A 76 2.18 -9.97 -4.11
N HIS A 77 1.71 -9.91 -2.87
CA HIS A 77 0.37 -9.41 -2.57
C HIS A 77 0.34 -7.89 -2.41
N LEU A 78 -0.89 -7.34 -2.48
CA LEU A 78 -1.16 -5.96 -2.11
C LEU A 78 -1.38 -5.87 -0.60
N LEU A 79 -0.72 -4.91 0.05
CA LEU A 79 -0.88 -4.63 1.48
C LEU A 79 -1.32 -3.18 1.68
N ALA A 80 -2.35 -2.95 2.48
CA ALA A 80 -2.80 -1.63 2.87
C ALA A 80 -2.51 -1.36 4.35
N ILE A 81 -1.94 -0.18 4.64
CA ILE A 81 -1.64 0.27 6.00
C ILE A 81 -2.17 1.69 6.15
N SER A 82 -3.01 1.91 7.17
CA SER A 82 -3.17 3.26 7.71
C SER A 82 -2.12 3.49 8.80
N PRO A 83 -1.21 4.44 8.59
CA PRO A 83 -0.07 4.62 9.48
C PRO A 83 -0.46 5.27 10.81
N GLY A 84 -1.59 5.99 10.87
CA GLY A 84 -2.14 6.51 12.12
C GLY A 84 -3.13 5.58 12.83
N GLY A 85 -3.59 4.50 12.18
CA GLY A 85 -4.39 3.43 12.81
C GLY A 85 -5.59 3.96 13.63
N VAL A 86 -5.87 3.33 14.77
CA VAL A 86 -7.03 3.68 15.61
C VAL A 86 -7.00 5.14 16.10
N ARG A 87 -5.82 5.67 16.45
CA ARG A 87 -5.71 7.07 16.87
C ARG A 87 -6.15 8.03 15.77
N GLU A 88 -5.76 7.75 14.52
CA GLU A 88 -6.20 8.53 13.37
C GLU A 88 -7.71 8.36 13.19
N ALA A 89 -8.24 7.14 13.24
CA ALA A 89 -9.67 6.85 13.16
C ALA A 89 -10.54 7.67 14.13
N LEU A 90 -10.04 7.90 15.36
CA LEU A 90 -10.76 8.62 16.41
C LEU A 90 -10.77 10.14 16.23
N ILE A 91 -9.81 10.69 15.49
CA ILE A 91 -9.67 12.14 15.26
C ILE A 91 -9.94 12.54 13.81
N SER A 92 -10.21 11.56 12.94
CA SER A 92 -10.45 11.80 11.53
C SER A 92 -11.74 12.58 11.31
N ASP A 93 -11.65 13.55 10.42
CA ASP A 93 -12.74 14.33 9.89
C ASP A 93 -12.86 14.10 8.37
N GLU A 94 -13.72 14.86 7.72
CA GLU A 94 -13.96 14.83 6.27
C GLU A 94 -12.79 15.35 5.42
N THR A 95 -11.71 15.85 6.05
CA THR A 95 -10.54 16.38 5.31
C THR A 95 -9.57 15.29 4.86
N TYR A 96 -9.77 14.04 5.31
CA TYR A 96 -9.00 12.87 4.88
C TYR A 96 -7.48 13.01 5.06
N ASN A 97 -7.06 13.80 6.04
CA ASN A 97 -5.64 13.99 6.35
C ASN A 97 -5.04 12.74 7.00
N ILE A 98 -3.85 12.34 6.53
CA ILE A 98 -3.12 11.21 7.14
C ILE A 98 -2.33 11.72 8.34
N VAL A 99 -2.55 11.14 9.52
CA VAL A 99 -1.95 11.56 10.80
C VAL A 99 -1.18 10.41 11.44
N TRP A 100 0.03 10.16 10.95
CA TRP A 100 0.89 9.08 11.46
C TRP A 100 1.75 9.49 12.68
N GLY A 101 1.99 10.78 12.90
CA GLY A 101 2.83 11.29 14.00
C GLY A 101 4.28 10.80 13.92
N HIS A 102 4.77 10.13 14.97
CA HIS A 102 6.12 9.54 14.99
C HIS A 102 6.18 8.07 14.54
N ARG A 103 5.06 7.49 14.09
CA ARG A 103 5.03 6.09 13.64
C ARG A 103 5.67 5.96 12.27
N ARG A 104 6.77 5.22 12.20
CA ARG A 104 7.56 4.98 10.97
C ARG A 104 7.58 3.52 10.52
N GLY A 105 6.82 2.65 11.19
CA GLY A 105 6.81 1.21 10.91
C GLY A 105 6.42 0.88 9.47
N PHE A 106 5.42 1.57 8.91
CA PHE A 106 5.00 1.37 7.52
C PHE A 106 6.12 1.70 6.51
N ALA A 107 6.92 2.74 6.77
CA ALA A 107 8.05 3.10 5.93
C ALA A 107 9.15 2.03 6.01
N GLN A 108 9.39 1.48 7.21
CA GLN A 108 10.33 0.37 7.38
C GLN A 108 9.85 -0.88 6.63
N VAL A 109 8.55 -1.21 6.66
CA VAL A 109 7.97 -2.29 5.84
C VAL A 109 8.26 -2.06 4.35
N ALA A 110 8.09 -0.83 3.86
CA ALA A 110 8.33 -0.50 2.46
C ALA A 110 9.80 -0.73 2.05
N ILE A 111 10.73 -0.36 2.94
CA ILE A 111 12.17 -0.55 2.76
C ILE A 111 12.51 -2.05 2.77
N ASP A 112 12.06 -2.77 3.80
CA ASP A 112 12.39 -4.18 4.01
C ASP A 112 11.82 -5.09 2.90
N ALA A 113 10.65 -4.72 2.37
CA ALA A 113 10.01 -5.38 1.24
C ALA A 113 10.53 -4.90 -0.13
N LYS A 114 11.39 -3.88 -0.18
CA LYS A 114 11.95 -3.27 -1.40
C LYS A 114 10.89 -2.73 -2.39
N VAL A 115 9.65 -2.50 -1.94
CA VAL A 115 8.56 -2.06 -2.83
C VAL A 115 8.81 -0.68 -3.40
N THR A 116 9.41 0.24 -2.63
CA THR A 116 9.77 1.58 -3.12
C THR A 116 10.83 1.50 -4.22
N LYS A 117 11.87 0.68 -4.03
CA LYS A 117 12.93 0.48 -5.03
C LYS A 117 12.32 -0.06 -6.33
N ASN A 118 11.46 -1.07 -6.24
CA ASN A 118 10.85 -1.70 -7.40
C ASN A 118 9.92 -0.72 -8.14
N ALA A 119 9.12 0.07 -7.41
CA ALA A 119 8.25 1.08 -8.00
C ALA A 119 9.04 2.16 -8.76
N VAL A 120 10.14 2.65 -8.17
CA VAL A 120 11.01 3.64 -8.84
C VAL A 120 11.67 3.03 -10.07
N GLN A 121 12.18 1.79 -9.98
CA GLN A 121 12.78 1.11 -11.13
C GLN A 121 11.76 0.93 -12.27
N ALA A 122 10.54 0.51 -11.96
CA ALA A 122 9.48 0.37 -12.97
C ALA A 122 9.11 1.69 -13.64
N LEU A 123 9.16 2.82 -12.91
CA LEU A 123 8.97 4.15 -13.51
C LEU A 123 10.12 4.53 -14.44
N ILE A 124 11.36 4.23 -14.05
CA ILE A 124 12.54 4.43 -14.90
C ILE A 124 12.38 3.61 -16.18
N ASP A 125 12.11 2.32 -16.07
CA ASP A 125 12.02 1.42 -17.23
C ASP A 125 10.89 1.83 -18.20
N LYS A 126 9.80 2.38 -17.66
CA LYS A 126 8.65 2.86 -18.46
C LYS A 126 8.90 4.18 -19.17
N HIS A 127 9.62 5.11 -18.53
CA HIS A 127 9.70 6.51 -19.00
C HIS A 127 11.09 6.93 -19.49
N GLN A 128 12.16 6.25 -19.07
CA GLN A 128 13.52 6.55 -19.50
C GLN A 128 13.85 5.79 -20.79
N ARG A 129 14.07 6.53 -21.88
CA ARG A 129 14.76 5.96 -23.05
C ARG A 129 16.23 5.74 -22.67
N ILE A 130 16.70 4.51 -22.73
CA ILE A 130 18.13 4.21 -22.59
C ILE A 130 18.74 4.43 -23.98
N PRO A 131 19.59 5.44 -24.19
CA PRO A 131 20.27 5.61 -25.47
C PRO A 131 21.12 4.36 -25.71
N GLY A 132 20.86 3.67 -26.83
CA GLY A 132 21.47 2.38 -27.16
C GLY A 132 23.00 2.40 -27.31
N ASN A 133 23.64 3.58 -27.27
CA ASN A 133 25.08 3.75 -27.12
C ASN A 133 25.43 5.16 -26.57
N ILE A 134 26.67 5.32 -26.08
CA ILE A 134 27.20 6.57 -25.48
C ILE A 134 27.16 7.75 -26.48
N MET A 135 27.39 7.51 -27.77
CA MET A 135 27.37 8.55 -28.80
C MET A 135 25.98 9.15 -29.01
N SER A 136 24.94 8.32 -29.05
CA SER A 136 23.54 8.77 -29.13
C SER A 136 23.14 9.55 -27.88
N ALA A 137 23.59 9.12 -26.70
CA ALA A 137 23.35 9.83 -25.43
C ALA A 137 23.99 11.22 -25.39
N LEU A 138 25.18 11.37 -26.00
CA LEU A 138 25.89 12.64 -26.09
C LEU A 138 25.24 13.55 -27.13
N LEU A 139 24.86 13.02 -28.31
CA LEU A 139 24.22 13.80 -29.37
C LEU A 139 22.87 14.40 -28.94
N GLU A 140 22.04 13.67 -28.18
CA GLU A 140 20.77 14.19 -27.64
C GLU A 140 20.95 15.33 -26.62
N ARG A 141 22.15 15.55 -26.06
CA ARG A 141 22.42 16.64 -25.09
C ARG A 141 22.84 17.95 -25.76
N PHE A 142 23.23 17.92 -27.02
CA PHE A 142 23.74 19.08 -27.76
C PHE A 142 22.78 19.56 -28.88
N HIS A 143 21.56 19.01 -28.90
CA HIS A 143 20.44 19.42 -29.75
C HIS A 143 19.24 19.85 -28.92
#